data_AF-A0A368FJR1-F1
#
_entry.id   AF-A0A368FJR1-F1
#
_cell.length_a   1.000
_cell.length_b   1.000
_cell.length_c   1.000
_cell.angle_alpha   90.00
_cell.angle_beta   90.00
_cell.angle_gamma   90.00
#
_symmetry.space_group_name_H-M   'P 1'
#
loop_
_entity.id
_entity.type
_entity.pdbx_description
1 polymer ?
#
loop_
_entity_poly.entity_id
_entity_poly.type
_entity_poly.pdbx_seq_one_letter_code
_entity_poly.pdbx_strand_id
1 'polypeptide(L)'
;MVISVWLLYLFGILPHLGKLSDMPSGDHPEVRIIVLEKGEHLDTVVRRLEKGQFVRFHRGSSLLGVDVEIRTTLTGEEPLKWTSGSDHLAVYCQVECTTAGSFKYRFTADGE
;
A
#
# COMPACT_ATOMS: atom_id res chain seq x y z
N MET A 1 18.06 0.20 65.87
CA MET A 1 17.36 0.71 64.67
C MET A 1 17.83 -0.14 63.49
N VAL A 2 17.11 -1.22 63.20
CA VAL A 2 17.55 -2.26 62.26
C VAL A 2 17.00 -1.91 60.89
N ILE A 3 17.91 -1.61 59.96
CA ILE A 3 17.63 -1.41 58.54
C ILE A 3 17.24 -2.78 57.98
N SER A 4 16.05 -2.90 57.36
CA SER A 4 15.63 -4.16 56.73
C SER A 4 14.82 -3.88 55.46
N VAL A 5 15.58 -3.69 54.39
CA VAL A 5 15.54 -4.48 53.14
C VAL A 5 14.15 -4.90 52.67
N TRP A 6 13.34 -3.95 52.21
CA TRP A 6 12.15 -4.22 51.37
C TRP A 6 11.97 -3.11 50.31
N LEU A 7 13.04 -2.72 49.63
CA LEU A 7 12.98 -1.72 48.54
C LEU A 7 13.74 -2.14 47.27
N LEU A 8 13.91 -3.45 47.02
CA LEU A 8 14.67 -3.96 45.86
C LEU A 8 14.05 -5.22 45.24
N TYR A 9 12.72 -5.28 45.10
CA TYR A 9 12.08 -6.40 44.37
C TYR A 9 10.98 -5.96 43.40
N LEU A 10 11.19 -4.84 42.69
CA LEU A 10 10.42 -4.58 41.47
C LEU A 10 11.22 -3.80 40.42
N PHE A 11 12.54 -4.03 40.35
CA PHE A 11 13.37 -3.65 39.21
C PHE A 11 14.19 -4.88 38.80
N GLY A 12 13.84 -5.44 37.64
CA GLY A 12 14.33 -6.72 37.13
C GLY A 12 13.21 -7.75 37.21
N ILE A 13 12.57 -8.16 36.12
CA ILE A 13 13.18 -8.74 34.92
C ILE A 13 12.21 -8.47 33.76
N LEU A 14 12.55 -7.55 32.84
CA LEU A 14 11.94 -7.51 31.50
C LEU A 14 13.04 -7.61 30.43
N PRO A 15 13.56 -8.81 30.13
CA PRO A 15 14.53 -9.00 29.08
C PRO A 15 13.83 -9.65 27.89
N HIS A 16 12.94 -8.93 27.21
CA HIS A 16 12.76 -9.17 25.77
C HIS A 16 11.95 -8.08 25.07
N LEU A 17 12.37 -6.81 25.20
CA LEU A 17 12.11 -5.91 24.07
C LEU A 17 13.15 -6.25 23.00
N GLY A 18 12.89 -7.34 22.29
CA GLY A 18 13.64 -7.70 21.10
C GLY A 18 13.65 -6.48 20.18
N LYS A 19 14.86 -6.07 19.77
CA LYS A 19 15.09 -5.13 18.69
C LYS A 19 14.06 -5.36 17.58
N LEU A 20 13.13 -4.43 17.42
CA LEU A 20 12.14 -4.39 16.33
C LEU A 20 12.81 -3.96 15.00
N SER A 21 14.11 -4.21 14.87
CA SER A 21 14.97 -3.69 13.81
C SER A 21 15.53 -4.78 12.90
N ASP A 22 15.09 -6.03 13.04
CA ASP A 22 15.54 -7.13 12.20
C ASP A 22 14.46 -8.23 12.10
N MET A 23 13.22 -7.81 11.86
CA MET A 23 12.28 -8.75 11.26
C MET A 23 12.76 -8.93 9.82
N PRO A 24 13.08 -10.14 9.34
CA PRO A 24 13.41 -10.33 7.94
C PRO A 24 12.24 -9.76 7.16
N SER A 25 12.49 -8.69 6.41
CA SER A 25 11.56 -8.17 5.42
C SER A 25 11.25 -9.37 4.53
N GLY A 26 10.09 -10.00 4.74
CA GLY A 26 9.72 -11.17 3.97
C GLY A 26 9.86 -10.83 2.49
N ASP A 27 10.22 -11.81 1.67
CA ASP A 27 10.30 -11.75 0.20
C ASP A 27 8.97 -11.33 -0.49
N HIS A 28 8.04 -10.76 0.27
CA HIS A 28 6.81 -10.19 -0.22
C HIS A 28 7.11 -8.83 -0.85
N PRO A 29 6.78 -8.66 -2.14
CA PRO A 29 6.92 -7.37 -2.78
C PRO A 29 6.16 -6.30 -2.01
N GLU A 30 6.80 -5.15 -1.74
CA GLU A 30 6.12 -4.04 -1.11
C GLU A 30 5.04 -3.50 -2.04
N VAL A 31 3.81 -3.38 -1.52
CA VAL A 31 2.65 -2.93 -2.28
C VAL A 31 2.13 -1.62 -1.68
N ARG A 32 2.11 -0.57 -2.49
CA ARG A 32 1.42 0.68 -2.17
C ARG A 32 -0.02 0.61 -2.67
N ILE A 33 -0.97 0.85 -1.76
CA ILE A 33 -2.40 0.82 -2.07
C ILE A 33 -2.89 2.24 -2.36
N ILE A 34 -3.61 2.41 -3.47
CA ILE A 34 -4.36 3.61 -3.83
C ILE A 34 -5.83 3.22 -3.96
N VAL A 35 -6.69 3.87 -3.19
CA VAL A 35 -8.14 3.72 -3.32
C VAL A 35 -8.65 4.88 -4.17
N LEU A 36 -9.43 4.58 -5.21
CA LEU A 36 -9.98 5.58 -6.11
C LEU A 36 -11.39 5.96 -5.67
N GLU A 37 -11.64 7.25 -5.47
CA GLU A 37 -12.99 7.78 -5.25
C GLU A 37 -13.39 8.74 -6.39
N LYS A 38 -14.70 8.89 -6.61
CA LYS A 38 -15.27 9.75 -7.64
C LYS A 38 -14.95 11.21 -7.30
N GLY A 39 -14.40 11.94 -8.26
CA GLY A 39 -14.00 13.32 -8.09
C GLY A 39 -12.59 13.51 -7.50
N GLU A 40 -11.88 12.43 -7.13
CA GLU A 40 -10.46 12.52 -6.81
C GLU A 40 -9.60 12.57 -8.09
N HIS A 41 -8.61 13.47 -8.05
CA HIS A 41 -7.65 13.86 -9.09
C HIS A 41 -7.44 12.90 -10.28
N LEU A 42 -7.99 13.27 -11.44
CA LEU A 42 -7.85 12.63 -12.76
C LEU A 42 -6.41 12.55 -13.31
N ASP A 43 -5.44 13.27 -12.72
CA ASP A 43 -4.02 13.13 -13.04
C ASP A 43 -3.20 13.30 -11.75
N THR A 44 -2.68 12.19 -11.23
CA THR A 44 -1.96 12.17 -9.94
C THR A 44 -0.57 11.58 -10.12
N VAL A 45 0.41 12.18 -9.42
CA VAL A 45 1.81 11.73 -9.42
C VAL A 45 2.07 10.84 -8.21
N VAL A 46 2.45 9.58 -8.44
CA VAL A 46 2.96 8.69 -7.39
C VAL A 46 4.48 8.81 -7.35
N ARG A 47 5.05 9.12 -6.18
CA ARG A 47 6.49 9.42 -5.99
C ARG A 47 7.12 8.49 -4.97
N ARG A 48 8.46 8.47 -4.91
CA ARG A 48 9.23 7.69 -3.94
C ARG A 48 8.88 6.21 -4.04
N LEU A 49 9.00 5.67 -5.25
CA LEU A 49 8.84 4.26 -5.54
C LEU A 49 10.20 3.65 -5.84
N GLU A 50 10.45 2.47 -5.28
CA GLU A 50 11.66 1.69 -5.55
C GLU A 50 11.40 0.63 -6.63
N LYS A 51 12.48 0.14 -7.23
CA LYS A 51 12.39 -0.93 -8.23
C LYS A 51 11.86 -2.21 -7.57
N GLY A 52 10.88 -2.84 -8.21
CA GLY A 52 10.23 -4.07 -7.73
C GLY A 52 9.05 -3.82 -6.79
N GLN A 53 8.76 -2.57 -6.41
CA GLN A 53 7.54 -2.23 -5.68
C GLN A 53 6.33 -2.26 -6.61
N PHE A 54 5.18 -2.59 -6.06
CA PHE A 54 3.90 -2.57 -6.78
C PHE A 54 3.05 -1.40 -6.31
N VAL A 55 2.32 -0.79 -7.24
CA VAL A 55 1.20 0.09 -6.90
C VAL A 55 -0.08 -0.62 -7.29
N ARG A 56 -0.96 -0.80 -6.31
CA ARG A 56 -2.25 -1.49 -6.44
C ARG A 56 -3.38 -0.50 -6.29
N PHE A 57 -4.26 -0.47 -7.27
CA PHE A 57 -5.43 0.38 -7.30
C PHE A 57 -6.68 -0.42 -6.96
N HIS A 58 -7.47 0.10 -6.01
CA HIS A 58 -8.78 -0.44 -5.65
C HIS A 58 -9.86 0.58 -5.99
N ARG A 59 -11.06 0.08 -6.35
CA ARG A 59 -12.25 0.92 -6.43
C ARG A 59 -12.71 1.25 -5.01
N GLY A 60 -12.82 2.53 -4.72
CA GLY A 60 -13.46 3.02 -3.51
C GLY A 60 -14.97 2.84 -3.55
N SER A 61 -15.60 3.20 -2.45
CA SER A 61 -17.04 2.97 -2.25
C SER A 61 -17.90 3.69 -3.29
N SER A 62 -17.47 4.85 -3.77
CA SER A 62 -18.22 5.62 -4.76
C SER A 62 -18.13 5.06 -6.19
N LEU A 63 -17.24 4.08 -6.43
CA LEU A 63 -16.99 3.48 -7.75
C LEU A 63 -17.46 2.02 -7.80
N LEU A 64 -18.31 1.58 -6.88
CA LEU A 64 -18.90 0.24 -6.90
C LEU A 64 -19.83 0.08 -8.11
N GLY A 65 -19.59 -0.98 -8.90
CA GLY A 65 -20.35 -1.26 -10.12
C GLY A 65 -20.02 -0.37 -11.32
N VAL A 66 -19.07 0.56 -11.16
CA VAL A 66 -18.63 1.49 -12.20
C VAL A 66 -17.49 0.87 -13.01
N ASP A 67 -17.52 1.06 -14.33
CA ASP A 67 -16.40 0.66 -15.18
C ASP A 67 -15.27 1.69 -15.04
N VAL A 68 -14.12 1.24 -14.57
CA VAL A 68 -12.99 2.11 -14.24
C VAL A 68 -11.80 1.70 -15.08
N GLU A 69 -11.26 2.62 -15.87
CA GLU A 69 -10.01 2.41 -16.58
C GLU A 69 -8.89 3.19 -15.90
N ILE A 70 -7.71 2.59 -15.77
CA ILE A 70 -6.52 3.28 -15.23
C ILE A 70 -5.41 3.19 -16.25
N ARG A 71 -4.83 4.33 -16.62
CA ARG A 71 -3.64 4.42 -17.47
C ARG A 71 -2.49 4.99 -16.67
N THR A 72 -1.28 4.52 -16.94
CA THR A 72 -0.08 4.99 -16.25
C THR A 72 1.01 5.33 -17.24
N THR A 73 1.88 6.27 -16.89
CA THR A 73 3.08 6.55 -17.71
C THR A 73 4.08 5.39 -17.75
N LEU A 74 3.88 4.34 -16.93
CA LEU A 74 4.69 3.12 -16.97
C LEU A 74 4.18 2.12 -18.04
N THR A 75 2.87 2.06 -18.25
CA THR A 75 2.23 1.13 -19.21
C THR A 75 1.83 1.80 -20.53
N GLY A 76 1.91 3.13 -20.61
CA GLY A 76 1.53 3.90 -21.79
C GLY A 76 0.02 4.04 -21.94
N GLU A 77 -0.48 3.86 -23.17
CA GLU A 77 -1.89 4.07 -23.53
C GLU A 77 -2.80 2.88 -23.15
N GLU A 78 -2.21 1.71 -22.89
CA GLU A 78 -2.98 0.53 -22.50
C GLU A 78 -3.46 0.64 -21.04
N PRO A 79 -4.78 0.46 -20.79
CA PRO A 79 -5.31 0.48 -19.45
C PRO A 79 -4.86 -0.76 -18.66
N LEU A 80 -4.65 -0.58 -17.35
CA LEU A 80 -4.35 -1.66 -16.43
C LEU A 80 -5.52 -2.65 -16.36
N LYS A 81 -5.20 -3.94 -16.35
CA LYS A 81 -6.19 -5.01 -16.27
C LYS A 81 -6.59 -5.25 -14.81
N TRP A 82 -7.89 -5.20 -14.56
CA TRP A 82 -8.46 -5.61 -13.28
C TRP A 82 -8.42 -7.13 -13.13
N THR A 83 -8.20 -7.59 -11.90
CA THR A 83 -8.37 -9.00 -11.54
C THR A 83 -9.84 -9.40 -11.65
N SER A 84 -10.08 -10.69 -11.89
CA SER A 84 -11.44 -11.24 -11.85
C SER A 84 -11.85 -11.57 -10.41
N GLY A 85 -13.08 -11.26 -10.03
CA GLY A 85 -13.62 -11.58 -8.71
C GLY A 85 -15.06 -11.10 -8.55
N SER A 86 -15.82 -11.76 -7.66
CA SER A 86 -17.18 -11.36 -7.29
C SER A 86 -17.21 -10.31 -6.18
N ASP A 87 -16.15 -10.22 -5.38
CA ASP A 87 -16.00 -9.19 -4.35
C ASP A 87 -15.34 -7.95 -4.96
N HIS A 88 -16.14 -6.91 -5.17
CA HIS A 88 -15.69 -5.64 -5.74
C HIS A 88 -14.59 -4.96 -4.90
N LEU A 89 -14.49 -5.25 -3.60
CA LEU A 89 -13.44 -4.70 -2.72
C LEU A 89 -12.11 -5.47 -2.86
N ALA A 90 -12.18 -6.75 -3.23
CA ALA A 90 -11.02 -7.61 -3.47
C ALA A 90 -10.48 -7.50 -4.91
N VAL A 91 -11.25 -6.93 -5.83
CA VAL A 91 -10.83 -6.70 -7.22
C VAL A 91 -9.91 -5.47 -7.28
N TYR A 92 -8.75 -5.64 -7.89
CA TYR A 92 -7.74 -4.60 -8.04
C TYR A 92 -7.07 -4.69 -9.41
N CYS A 93 -6.40 -3.62 -9.84
CA CYS A 93 -5.36 -3.70 -10.84
C CYS A 93 -4.05 -3.21 -10.23
N GLN A 94 -2.91 -3.60 -10.80
CA GLN A 94 -1.62 -3.21 -10.26
C GLN A 94 -0.59 -3.03 -11.35
N VAL A 95 0.42 -2.24 -11.05
CA VAL A 95 1.59 -2.01 -11.89
C VAL A 95 2.87 -2.22 -11.08
N GLU A 96 3.85 -2.90 -11.69
CA GLU A 96 5.19 -3.05 -11.12
C GLU A 96 6.06 -1.84 -11.48
N CYS A 97 6.78 -1.30 -10.50
CA CYS A 97 7.77 -0.27 -10.73
C CYS A 97 9.07 -0.92 -11.19
N THR A 98 9.29 -0.99 -12.51
CA THR A 98 10.53 -1.58 -13.07
C THR A 98 11.77 -0.71 -12.88
N THR A 99 11.57 0.58 -12.64
CA THR A 99 12.59 1.58 -12.33
C THR A 99 12.17 2.40 -11.12
N ALA A 100 13.13 2.79 -10.27
CA ALA A 100 12.86 3.68 -9.16
C ALA A 100 12.49 5.09 -9.64
N GLY A 101 11.58 5.77 -8.94
CA GLY A 101 11.22 7.16 -9.23
C GLY A 101 9.76 7.50 -8.98
N SER A 102 9.12 8.05 -10.02
CA SER A 102 7.73 8.49 -9.99
C SER A 102 7.05 8.23 -11.32
N PHE A 103 5.74 7.99 -11.28
CA PHE A 103 4.91 7.89 -12.46
C PHE A 103 3.61 8.66 -12.26
N LYS A 104 2.92 8.95 -13.36
CA LYS A 104 1.57 9.53 -13.33
C LYS A 104 0.55 8.45 -13.64
N TYR A 105 -0.61 8.54 -13.00
CA TYR A 105 -1.78 7.80 -13.43
C TYR A 105 -2.95 8.73 -13.70
N ARG A 106 -3.78 8.31 -14.64
CA ARG A 106 -5.10 8.86 -14.93
C ARG A 106 -6.10 7.73 -14.82
N PHE A 107 -7.25 8.00 -14.22
CA PHE A 107 -8.38 7.09 -14.30
C PHE A 107 -9.61 7.80 -14.85
N THR A 108 -10.47 7.02 -15.48
CA THR A 108 -11.77 7.43 -16.03
C THR A 108 -12.84 6.47 -15.51
N ALA A 109 -14.07 6.96 -15.37
CA ALA A 109 -15.19 6.21 -14.82
C ALA A 109 -16.37 6.26 -15.80
N ASP A 110 -16.88 5.12 -16.25
CA ASP A 110 -17.94 5.00 -17.26
C ASP A 110 -17.67 5.81 -18.56
N GLY A 111 -16.39 6.00 -18.91
CA GLY A 111 -15.97 6.76 -20.10
C GLY A 111 -15.91 8.29 -19.92
N GLU A 112 -16.16 8.81 -18.71
CA GLU A 112 -15.92 10.21 -18.28
C GLU A 112 -14.52 10.37 -17.69
#